data_AF-A0A160MXT0-F1
#
_entry.id   AF-A0A160MXT0-F1
#
_cell.length_a   1.000
_cell.length_b   1.000
_cell.length_c   1.000
_cell.angle_alpha   90.00
_cell.angle_beta   90.00
_cell.angle_gamma   90.00
#
_symmetry.space_group_name_H-M   'P 1'
#
loop_
_entity.id
_entity.type
_entity.pdbx_description
1 polymer ?
#
loop_
_entity_poly.entity_id
_entity_poly.type
_entity_poly.pdbx_seq_one_letter_code
_entity_poly.pdbx_strand_id
1 'polypeptide(L)'
;MTLHRDFDRSYLDAAAWQAFAGPHGQGQPLAALVLKGSDRITAAELRISESGDADALAHCEDTPASAKPGSIASQTLDGIPFQRFRAGDAAMSHYLQVEGYRAVRDDRCVAIDLLVYGTRPEVYAPPRTPPFSQDQAWQALHAALAGLHWSR
;
A
#
# COMPACT_ATOMS: atom_id res chain seq x y z
N MET A 1 -5.35 -3.60 14.59
CA MET A 1 -4.10 -3.50 13.79
C MET A 1 -2.99 -3.02 14.70
N THR A 2 -1.73 -3.21 14.32
CA THR A 2 -0.56 -2.71 15.06
C THR A 2 0.06 -1.56 14.29
N LEU A 3 0.40 -0.46 14.97
CA LEU A 3 1.06 0.70 14.37
C LEU A 3 2.58 0.53 14.38
N HIS A 4 3.20 0.77 13.23
CA HIS A 4 4.64 0.82 13.00
C HIS A 4 5.02 2.19 12.43
N ARG A 5 6.28 2.62 12.65
CA ARG A 5 6.83 3.91 12.18
C ARG A 5 7.80 3.75 11.01
N ASP A 6 8.01 2.52 10.58
CA ASP A 6 8.86 2.11 9.49
C ASP A 6 8.11 1.12 8.59
N PHE A 7 8.65 0.91 7.38
CA PHE A 7 8.22 -0.16 6.50
C PHE A 7 9.28 -1.25 6.57
N ASP A 8 9.08 -2.21 7.47
CA ASP A 8 9.93 -3.39 7.52
C ASP A 8 9.23 -4.51 6.74
N ARG A 9 9.82 -4.96 5.61
CA ARG A 9 9.70 -6.34 5.06
C ARG A 9 10.31 -6.54 3.66
N SER A 10 10.65 -7.81 3.40
CA SER A 10 11.72 -8.23 2.49
C SER A 10 11.30 -8.79 1.13
N TYR A 11 10.02 -8.78 0.74
CA TYR A 11 9.61 -9.61 -0.40
C TYR A 11 9.48 -8.90 -1.77
N LEU A 12 8.94 -7.70 -1.88
CA LEU A 12 8.85 -6.97 -3.17
C LEU A 12 8.79 -5.46 -2.92
N ASP A 13 9.93 -4.78 -2.93
CA ASP A 13 10.07 -3.32 -2.76
C ASP A 13 9.18 -2.70 -1.67
N ALA A 14 8.80 -3.52 -0.67
CA ALA A 14 7.88 -3.17 0.38
C ALA A 14 8.58 -2.29 1.45
N ALA A 15 9.85 -1.95 1.24
CA ALA A 15 10.56 -0.94 2.02
C ALA A 15 10.61 0.42 1.30
N ALA A 16 10.20 0.50 0.02
CA ALA A 16 10.09 1.77 -0.68
C ALA A 16 9.02 2.64 0.00
N TRP A 17 9.27 3.95 0.02
CA TRP A 17 8.37 4.90 0.69
C TRP A 17 6.97 4.91 0.06
N GLN A 18 6.79 4.50 -1.20
CA GLN A 18 5.48 4.24 -1.79
C GLN A 18 5.51 3.01 -2.70
N ALA A 19 4.39 2.30 -2.82
CA ALA A 19 4.27 1.15 -3.72
C ALA A 19 4.47 1.59 -5.19
N PHE A 20 5.28 0.82 -5.92
CA PHE A 20 5.65 1.09 -7.31
C PHE A 20 6.33 2.45 -7.53
N ALA A 21 7.00 3.01 -6.51
CA ALA A 21 7.90 4.13 -6.69
C ALA A 21 8.91 3.80 -7.80
N GLY A 22 9.07 4.69 -8.78
CA GLY A 22 10.19 4.61 -9.71
C GLY A 22 11.53 4.76 -8.98
N PRO A 23 12.67 4.61 -9.68
CA PRO A 23 14.00 4.76 -9.09
C PRO A 23 14.32 6.18 -8.61
N HIS A 24 13.43 7.14 -8.88
CA HIS A 24 13.58 8.55 -8.59
C HIS A 24 12.44 9.00 -7.67
N GLY A 25 12.79 9.73 -6.61
CA GLY A 25 11.87 10.13 -5.54
C GLY A 25 12.29 9.54 -4.19
N GLN A 26 12.79 10.40 -3.30
CA GLN A 26 13.00 10.06 -1.90
C GLN A 26 11.74 10.35 -1.12
N GLY A 27 11.43 9.59 -0.09
CA GLY A 27 10.30 9.87 0.79
C GLY A 27 10.47 9.19 2.13
N GLN A 28 9.57 9.54 3.05
CA GLN A 28 9.63 9.10 4.44
C GLN A 28 8.39 8.26 4.78
N PRO A 29 8.55 7.06 5.34
CA PRO A 29 7.43 6.34 5.96
C PRO A 29 6.96 7.11 7.20
N LEU A 30 5.65 7.37 7.30
CA LEU A 30 5.05 8.04 8.45
C LEU A 30 4.39 7.05 9.41
N ALA A 31 3.69 6.07 8.84
CA ALA A 31 2.95 5.05 9.58
C ALA A 31 2.68 3.82 8.72
N ALA A 32 2.72 2.63 9.34
CA ALA A 32 2.12 1.42 8.80
C ALA A 32 1.19 0.79 9.84
N LEU A 33 -0.06 0.51 9.44
CA LEU A 33 -1.01 -0.27 10.21
C LEU A 33 -1.01 -1.70 9.67
N VAL A 34 -0.48 -2.63 10.46
CA VAL A 34 -0.38 -4.04 10.08
C VAL A 34 -1.56 -4.81 10.69
N LEU A 35 -2.25 -5.61 9.87
CA LEU A 35 -3.35 -6.44 10.34
C LEU A 35 -2.83 -7.51 11.31
N LYS A 36 -3.51 -7.66 12.44
CA LYS A 36 -3.12 -8.65 13.47
C LYS A 36 -3.16 -10.05 12.88
N GLY A 37 -2.11 -10.83 13.10
CA GLY A 37 -1.95 -12.17 12.55
C GLY A 37 -1.22 -12.21 11.21
N SER A 38 -0.87 -11.07 10.62
CA SER A 38 -0.11 -11.02 9.36
C SER A 38 1.19 -11.80 9.47
N ASP A 39 1.43 -12.71 8.53
CA ASP A 39 2.63 -13.54 8.45
C ASP A 39 3.13 -13.62 7.00
N ARG A 40 4.07 -14.54 6.72
CA ARG A 40 4.62 -14.73 5.38
C ARG A 40 3.64 -15.35 4.36
N ILE A 41 2.59 -16.03 4.83
CA ILE A 41 1.57 -16.63 3.96
C ILE A 41 0.60 -15.57 3.50
N THR A 42 0.15 -14.72 4.43
CA THR A 42 -0.67 -13.57 4.10
C THR A 42 -0.43 -12.45 5.10
N ALA A 43 -0.07 -11.29 4.58
CA ALA A 43 0.05 -10.05 5.32
C ALA A 43 -0.86 -8.98 4.69
N ALA A 44 -1.34 -8.07 5.54
CA ALA A 44 -2.15 -6.94 5.11
C ALA A 44 -1.73 -5.67 5.84
N GLU A 45 -1.49 -4.60 5.08
CA GLU A 45 -0.94 -3.34 5.60
C GLU A 45 -1.61 -2.13 4.97
N LEU A 46 -1.90 -1.11 5.78
CA LEU A 46 -2.16 0.24 5.33
C LEU A 46 -0.91 1.06 5.64
N ARG A 47 -0.34 1.69 4.63
CA ARG A 47 0.88 2.49 4.76
C ARG A 47 0.60 3.93 4.38
N ILE A 48 1.23 4.84 5.12
CA ILE A 48 1.19 6.28 4.87
C ILE A 48 2.62 6.78 4.82
N SER A 49 2.91 7.56 3.80
CA SER A 49 4.21 8.17 3.58
C SER A 49 4.06 9.52 2.92
N GLU A 50 5.14 10.30 2.97
CA GLU A 50 5.20 11.58 2.30
C GLU A 50 6.57 11.84 1.69
N SER A 51 6.60 12.80 0.77
CA SER A 51 7.82 13.35 0.22
C SER A 51 7.67 14.83 -0.07
N GLY A 52 8.72 15.62 0.18
CA GLY A 52 8.86 16.99 -0.34
C GLY A 52 9.94 17.10 -1.42
N ASP A 53 10.41 15.97 -1.95
CA ASP A 53 11.35 15.95 -3.05
C ASP A 53 10.70 16.47 -4.34
N ALA A 54 11.45 17.20 -5.15
CA ALA A 54 10.91 17.86 -6.33
C ALA A 54 10.39 16.86 -7.38
N ASP A 55 11.09 15.73 -7.57
CA ASP A 55 10.65 14.70 -8.51
C ASP A 55 9.41 13.99 -7.97
N ALA A 56 9.37 13.69 -6.67
CA ALA A 56 8.18 13.11 -6.03
C ALA A 56 6.95 14.03 -6.12
N LEU A 57 7.13 15.34 -6.05
CA LEU A 57 6.06 16.32 -6.24
C LEU A 57 5.59 16.38 -7.70
N ALA A 58 6.53 16.42 -8.65
CA ALA A 58 6.22 16.51 -10.08
C ALA A 58 5.46 15.28 -10.60
N HIS A 59 5.72 14.10 -10.00
CA HIS A 59 5.16 12.82 -10.41
C HIS A 59 4.23 12.20 -9.36
N CYS A 60 3.74 12.99 -8.39
CA CYS A 60 3.04 12.44 -7.23
C CYS A 60 1.82 11.62 -7.62
N GLU A 61 1.01 12.15 -8.53
CA GLU A 61 -0.26 11.56 -8.95
C GLU A 61 -0.12 10.63 -10.17
N ASP A 62 1.10 10.41 -10.65
CA ASP A 62 1.35 9.46 -11.72
C ASP A 62 1.02 8.04 -11.26
N THR A 63 0.22 7.33 -12.04
CA THR A 63 -0.10 5.94 -11.76
C THR A 63 0.93 5.01 -12.41
N PRO A 64 1.33 3.92 -11.74
CA PRO A 64 2.33 3.01 -12.31
C PRO A 64 1.81 2.33 -13.58
N ALA A 65 2.72 1.94 -14.47
CA ALA A 65 2.37 1.20 -15.70
C ALA A 65 1.66 -0.14 -15.41
N SER A 66 1.85 -0.70 -14.21
CA SER A 66 1.16 -1.90 -13.72
C SER A 66 -0.26 -1.65 -13.20
N ALA A 67 -0.74 -0.40 -13.23
CA ALA A 67 -2.10 -0.07 -12.83
C ALA A 67 -3.12 -0.81 -13.71
N LYS A 68 -4.10 -1.46 -13.07
CA LYS A 68 -5.16 -2.19 -13.73
C LYS A 68 -5.99 -1.21 -14.57
N PRO A 69 -6.25 -1.52 -15.87
CA PRO A 69 -7.13 -0.70 -16.70
C PRO A 69 -8.49 -0.45 -16.05
N GLY A 70 -8.95 0.80 -16.05
CA GLY A 70 -10.22 1.22 -15.45
C GLY A 70 -10.24 1.25 -13.91
N SER A 71 -9.12 1.04 -13.22
CA SER A 71 -9.03 1.18 -11.75
C SER A 71 -8.70 2.60 -11.28
N ILE A 72 -8.19 3.42 -12.20
CA ILE A 72 -7.79 4.80 -11.98
C ILE A 72 -9.05 5.66 -11.76
N ALA A 73 -9.14 6.30 -10.60
CA ALA A 73 -10.30 7.13 -10.24
C ALA A 73 -9.89 8.19 -9.23
N SER A 74 -10.61 9.31 -9.20
CA SER A 74 -10.51 10.24 -8.06
C SER A 74 -11.34 9.71 -6.89
N GLN A 75 -10.77 9.71 -5.68
CA GLN A 75 -11.46 9.35 -4.45
C GLN A 75 -11.16 10.38 -3.36
N THR A 76 -12.21 10.92 -2.75
CA THR A 76 -12.08 11.83 -1.61
C THR A 76 -11.90 11.03 -0.31
N LEU A 77 -10.84 11.31 0.43
CA LEU A 77 -10.56 10.77 1.76
C LEU A 77 -10.52 11.92 2.76
N ASP A 78 -11.50 11.95 3.67
CA ASP A 78 -11.63 13.01 4.69
C ASP A 78 -11.50 14.43 4.12
N GLY A 79 -12.22 14.68 3.01
CA GLY A 79 -12.27 15.98 2.33
C GLY A 79 -11.13 16.25 1.35
N ILE A 80 -10.10 15.39 1.29
CA ILE A 80 -8.94 15.56 0.40
C ILE A 80 -9.11 14.66 -0.83
N PRO A 81 -9.01 15.18 -2.07
CA PRO A 81 -9.03 14.37 -3.27
C PRO A 81 -7.71 13.61 -3.44
N PHE A 82 -7.81 12.31 -3.72
CA PHE A 82 -6.69 11.45 -4.07
C PHE A 82 -6.90 10.83 -5.46
N GLN A 83 -5.83 10.77 -6.24
CA GLN A 83 -5.73 9.88 -7.39
C GLN A 83 -5.57 8.44 -6.87
N ARG A 84 -6.61 7.63 -7.06
CA ARG A 84 -6.63 6.21 -6.71
C ARG A 84 -6.23 5.35 -7.90
N PHE A 85 -5.54 4.24 -7.65
CA PHE A 85 -5.33 3.16 -8.63
C PHE A 85 -5.30 1.79 -7.94
N ARG A 86 -5.42 0.71 -8.72
CA ARG A 86 -5.12 -0.65 -8.27
C ARG A 86 -4.01 -1.25 -9.11
N ALA A 87 -3.07 -1.92 -8.48
CA ALA A 87 -1.96 -2.59 -9.15
C ALA A 87 -1.64 -3.91 -8.44
N GLY A 88 -0.79 -4.74 -9.03
CA GLY A 88 -0.35 -5.98 -8.41
C GLY A 88 0.84 -6.57 -9.12
N ASP A 89 1.48 -7.50 -8.44
CA ASP A 89 2.60 -8.28 -8.95
C ASP A 89 2.48 -9.73 -8.45
N ALA A 90 3.02 -10.67 -9.20
CA ALA A 90 3.07 -12.07 -8.83
C ALA A 90 4.29 -12.73 -9.46
N ALA A 91 5.21 -13.20 -8.61
CA ALA A 91 6.42 -13.89 -9.03
C ALA A 91 6.78 -14.98 -8.03
N MET A 92 7.37 -16.09 -8.52
CA MET A 92 7.94 -17.16 -7.70
C MET A 92 6.99 -17.73 -6.62
N SER A 93 5.70 -17.86 -6.93
CA SER A 93 4.63 -18.29 -6.00
C SER A 93 4.19 -17.27 -4.95
N HIS A 94 4.67 -16.05 -5.05
CA HIS A 94 4.17 -14.96 -4.22
C HIS A 94 3.19 -14.09 -5.00
N TYR A 95 2.50 -13.26 -4.25
CA TYR A 95 1.55 -12.29 -4.77
C TYR A 95 1.65 -10.98 -3.99
N LEU A 96 1.33 -9.90 -4.68
CA LEU A 96 1.15 -8.56 -4.16
C LEU A 96 -0.06 -7.93 -4.86
N GLN A 97 -0.96 -7.37 -4.07
CA GLN A 97 -2.06 -6.56 -4.54
C GLN A 97 -2.03 -5.23 -3.80
N VAL A 98 -2.22 -4.14 -4.53
CA VAL A 98 -2.16 -2.77 -4.00
C VAL A 98 -3.39 -1.98 -4.45
N GLU A 99 -3.99 -1.25 -3.51
CA GLU A 99 -4.84 -0.09 -3.80
C GLU A 99 -4.10 1.15 -3.29
N GLY A 100 -3.63 1.97 -4.22
CA GLY A 100 -2.82 3.15 -3.94
C GLY A 100 -3.62 4.44 -4.10
N TYR A 101 -3.31 5.43 -3.27
CA TYR A 101 -3.87 6.77 -3.27
C TYR A 101 -2.73 7.78 -3.27
N ARG A 102 -2.79 8.76 -4.16
CA ARG A 102 -1.79 9.82 -4.29
C ARG A 102 -2.44 11.19 -4.29
N ALA A 103 -1.84 12.15 -3.61
CA ALA A 103 -2.27 13.54 -3.63
C ALA A 103 -1.10 14.46 -3.32
N VAL A 104 -1.07 15.63 -3.95
CA VAL A 104 -0.23 16.74 -3.50
C VAL A 104 -0.98 17.56 -2.46
N ARG A 105 -0.38 17.75 -1.28
CA ARG A 105 -0.93 18.55 -0.18
C ARG A 105 0.18 19.30 0.53
N ASP A 106 0.00 20.61 0.76
CA ASP A 106 0.92 21.44 1.55
C ASP A 106 2.39 21.29 1.10
N ASP A 107 2.62 21.33 -0.22
CA ASP A 107 3.92 21.11 -0.87
C ASP A 107 4.57 19.75 -0.54
N ARG A 108 3.74 18.73 -0.25
CA ARG A 108 4.15 17.35 -0.06
C ARG A 108 3.36 16.42 -0.98
N CYS A 109 4.05 15.45 -1.56
CA CYS A 109 3.40 14.28 -2.11
C CYS A 109 3.03 13.34 -0.97
N VAL A 110 1.76 12.98 -0.86
CA VAL A 110 1.25 12.04 0.13
C VAL A 110 0.84 10.75 -0.57
N ALA A 111 1.36 9.64 -0.08
CA ALA A 111 1.00 8.31 -0.56
C ALA A 111 0.34 7.50 0.54
N ILE A 112 -0.82 6.92 0.23
CA ILE A 112 -1.46 5.90 1.05
C ILE A 112 -1.55 4.63 0.22
N ASP A 113 -1.05 3.52 0.76
CA ASP A 113 -1.07 2.23 0.09
C ASP A 113 -1.77 1.20 0.98
N LEU A 114 -2.78 0.52 0.43
CA LEU A 114 -3.37 -0.68 1.00
C LEU A 114 -2.76 -1.88 0.29
N LEU A 115 -2.03 -2.72 1.03
CA LEU A 115 -1.29 -3.86 0.48
C LEU A 115 -1.82 -5.16 1.06
N VAL A 116 -2.04 -6.14 0.19
CA VAL A 116 -2.25 -7.54 0.57
C VAL A 116 -1.25 -8.40 -0.20
N TYR A 117 -0.39 -9.11 0.52
CA TYR A 117 0.72 -9.84 -0.09
C TYR A 117 1.06 -11.10 0.69
N GLY A 118 1.82 -12.00 0.08
CA GLY A 118 2.27 -13.23 0.72
C GLY A 118 2.75 -14.29 -0.26
N THR A 119 2.87 -15.52 0.23
CA THR A 119 3.20 -16.72 -0.55
C THR A 119 1.98 -17.62 -0.67
N ARG A 120 1.71 -18.12 -1.88
CA ARG A 120 0.64 -19.09 -2.14
C ARG A 120 0.76 -20.29 -1.20
N PRO A 121 -0.25 -20.58 -0.37
CA PRO A 121 -0.14 -21.61 0.66
C PRO A 121 0.12 -23.02 0.11
N GLU A 122 -0.29 -23.28 -1.13
CA GLU A 122 -0.20 -24.58 -1.81
C GLU A 122 1.25 -25.00 -2.12
N VAL A 123 2.21 -24.08 -2.08
CA VAL A 123 3.61 -24.39 -2.38
C VAL A 123 4.38 -24.98 -1.20
N TYR A 124 3.75 -25.02 -0.02
CA TYR A 124 4.30 -25.67 1.17
C TYR A 124 3.84 -27.13 1.27
N ALA A 125 4.66 -27.96 1.91
CA ALA A 125 4.33 -29.35 2.24
C ALA A 125 4.39 -29.57 3.77
N PRO A 126 3.24 -29.79 4.46
CA PRO A 126 1.87 -29.70 3.92
C PRO A 126 1.49 -28.25 3.55
N PRO A 127 0.44 -28.04 2.73
CA PRO A 127 -0.10 -26.71 2.45
C PRO A 127 -0.40 -25.97 3.74
N ARG A 128 -0.10 -24.68 3.78
CA ARG A 128 -0.30 -23.86 4.98
C ARG A 128 -1.65 -23.17 4.97
N THR A 129 -2.16 -22.86 6.17
CA THR A 129 -3.38 -22.09 6.30
C THR A 129 -3.03 -20.60 6.44
N PRO A 130 -3.57 -19.72 5.58
CA PRO A 130 -3.46 -18.28 5.78
C PRO A 130 -4.04 -17.85 7.14
N PRO A 131 -3.44 -16.86 7.83
CA PRO A 131 -3.97 -16.34 9.09
C PRO A 131 -5.35 -15.65 8.94
N PHE A 132 -5.68 -15.22 7.73
CA PHE A 132 -6.98 -14.63 7.33
C PHE A 132 -7.12 -14.72 5.80
N SER A 133 -8.35 -14.56 5.30
CA SER A 133 -8.60 -14.50 3.85
C SER A 133 -8.21 -13.13 3.27
N GLN A 134 -8.01 -13.07 1.94
CA GLN A 134 -7.77 -11.79 1.26
C GLN A 134 -8.96 -10.83 1.39
N ASP A 135 -10.19 -11.34 1.40
CA ASP A 135 -11.38 -10.50 1.61
C ASP A 135 -11.42 -9.89 3.01
N GLN A 136 -11.07 -10.67 4.04
CA GLN A 136 -10.94 -10.15 5.41
C GLN A 136 -9.84 -9.10 5.51
N ALA A 137 -8.73 -9.30 4.81
CA ALA A 137 -7.65 -8.31 4.72
C ALA A 137 -8.16 -7.00 4.12
N TRP A 138 -8.76 -7.04 2.93
CA TRP A 138 -9.27 -5.85 2.25
C TRP A 138 -10.33 -5.11 3.08
N GLN A 139 -11.28 -5.83 3.67
CA GLN A 139 -12.28 -5.24 4.56
C GLN A 139 -11.63 -4.50 5.74
N ALA A 140 -10.63 -5.11 6.38
CA ALA A 140 -9.94 -4.49 7.51
C ALA A 140 -9.14 -3.25 7.08
N LEU A 141 -8.48 -3.30 5.91
CA LEU A 141 -7.72 -2.17 5.36
C LEU A 141 -8.62 -1.00 4.98
N HIS A 142 -9.75 -1.26 4.32
CA HIS A 142 -10.72 -0.20 3.98
C HIS A 142 -11.39 0.37 5.23
N ALA A 143 -11.67 -0.45 6.25
CA ALA A 143 -12.17 0.04 7.53
C ALA A 143 -11.15 0.95 8.24
N ALA A 144 -9.86 0.62 8.18
CA ALA A 144 -8.79 1.46 8.71
C ALA A 144 -8.66 2.77 7.94
N LEU A 145 -8.72 2.72 6.61
CA LEU A 145 -8.69 3.90 5.75
C LEU A 145 -9.88 4.84 6.02
N ALA A 146 -11.07 4.28 6.24
CA ALA A 146 -12.27 5.05 6.56
C ALA A 146 -12.18 5.79 7.91
N GLY A 147 -11.29 5.35 8.81
CA GLY A 147 -11.00 6.02 10.08
C GLY A 147 -9.85 7.04 10.00
N LEU A 148 -9.27 7.27 8.83
CA LEU A 148 -8.24 8.28 8.62
C LEU A 148 -8.87 9.68 8.73
N HIS A 149 -8.23 10.54 9.52
CA HIS A 149 -8.58 11.95 9.60
C HIS A 149 -7.34 12.83 9.49
N TRP A 150 -7.45 13.93 8.77
CA TRP A 150 -6.39 14.92 8.62
C TRP A 150 -6.49 15.96 9.74
N SER A 151 -5.38 16.17 10.44
CA SER A 151 -5.24 17.36 11.29
C SER A 151 -5.01 18.60 10.42
N ARG A 152 -5.58 19.72 10.87
CA ARG A 152 -5.33 21.05 10.32
C ARG A 152 -3.93 21.52 10.66
#